data_AF-A0A0F8XCV5-F1
#
_entry.id   AF-A0A0F8XCV5-F1
#
_cell.length_a   1.000
_cell.length_b   1.000
_cell.length_c   1.000
_cell.angle_alpha   90.00
_cell.angle_beta   90.00
_cell.angle_gamma   90.00
#
_symmetry.space_group_name_H-M   'P 1'
#
loop_
_entity.id
_entity.type
_entity.pdbx_description
1 polymer ?
#
loop_
_entity_poly.entity_id
_entity_poly.type
_entity_poly.pdbx_seq_one_letter_code
_entity_poly.pdbx_strand_id
1 'polypeptide(L)'
;MSNDEGKPGEDTQEPSIEELLKDLPLKEEQKELLVKLISGVAANLQEIHTRLDGLEKQPAPAADNPDIYSGLSPDQKYQVLLAKA
;
A
#
# COMPACT_ATOMS: atom_id res chain seq x y z
N MET A 1 -4.54 -28.21 31.92
CA MET A 1 -4.47 -26.97 31.13
C MET A 1 -4.42 -27.40 29.68
N SER A 2 -5.51 -27.21 28.95
CA SER A 2 -5.61 -27.54 27.53
C SER A 2 -5.10 -26.33 26.75
N ASN A 3 -3.92 -26.45 26.15
CA ASN A 3 -3.48 -25.52 25.13
C ASN A 3 -4.18 -25.93 23.83
N ASP A 4 -5.29 -25.27 23.55
CA ASP A 4 -5.92 -25.27 22.22
C ASP A 4 -5.16 -24.25 21.37
N GLU A 5 -4.10 -24.73 20.72
CA GLU A 5 -3.35 -23.95 19.73
C GLU A 5 -4.23 -23.83 18.48
N GLY A 6 -4.72 -22.61 18.26
CA GLY A 6 -5.60 -22.24 17.16
C GLY A 6 -5.12 -22.79 15.83
N LYS A 7 -5.95 -23.66 15.25
CA LYS A 7 -5.80 -24.09 13.86
C LYS A 7 -5.72 -22.84 12.98
N PRO A 8 -4.75 -22.76 12.04
CA PRO A 8 -4.71 -21.70 11.06
C PRO A 8 -6.03 -21.74 10.30
N GLY A 9 -6.70 -20.59 10.23
CA GLY A 9 -8.02 -20.44 9.65
C GLY A 9 -8.10 -21.11 8.28
N GLU A 10 -9.18 -21.85 8.06
CA GLU A 10 -9.53 -22.43 6.77
C GLU A 10 -9.31 -21.37 5.68
N ASP A 11 -8.59 -21.76 4.63
CA ASP A 11 -8.49 -21.05 3.36
C ASP A 11 -9.91 -20.75 2.87
N THR A 12 -10.44 -19.61 3.30
CA THR A 12 -11.75 -19.14 2.88
C THR A 12 -11.52 -18.60 1.48
N GLN A 13 -11.62 -19.50 0.51
CA GLN A 13 -11.40 -19.21 -0.89
C GLN A 13 -12.31 -18.03 -1.27
N GLU A 14 -11.70 -16.89 -1.55
CA GLU A 14 -12.47 -15.70 -1.91
C GLU A 14 -13.26 -16.03 -3.18
N PRO A 15 -14.58 -15.81 -3.19
CA PRO A 15 -15.41 -16.09 -4.35
C PRO A 15 -14.97 -15.21 -5.52
N SER A 16 -15.04 -15.77 -6.73
CA SER A 16 -14.75 -15.02 -7.95
C SER A 16 -15.78 -13.91 -8.18
N ILE A 17 -15.40 -12.87 -8.94
CA ILE A 17 -16.31 -11.76 -9.27
C ILE A 17 -17.55 -12.30 -10.00
N GLU A 18 -17.35 -13.29 -10.87
CA GLU A 18 -18.41 -13.94 -11.65
C GLU A 18 -19.41 -14.67 -10.76
N GLU A 19 -18.95 -15.35 -9.71
CA GLU A 19 -19.83 -16.01 -8.72
C GLU A 19 -20.64 -15.00 -7.92
N LEU A 20 -20.02 -13.88 -7.53
CA LEU A 20 -20.71 -12.80 -6.81
C LEU A 20 -21.80 -12.13 -7.67
N LEU A 21 -21.59 -12.03 -8.98
CA LEU A 21 -22.52 -11.37 -9.90
C LEU A 21 -23.63 -12.30 -10.42
N LYS A 22 -23.49 -13.61 -10.26
CA LYS A 22 -24.42 -14.62 -10.80
C LYS A 22 -25.85 -14.45 -10.28
N ASP A 23 -25.99 -14.18 -8.98
CA ASP A 23 -27.29 -14.11 -8.31
C ASP A 23 -27.96 -12.73 -8.41
N LEU A 24 -27.30 -11.75 -9.03
CA LEU A 24 -27.85 -10.41 -9.20
C LEU A 24 -28.88 -10.38 -10.33
N PRO A 25 -30.02 -9.67 -10.16
CA PRO A 25 -31.04 -9.48 -11.18
C PRO A 25 -30.61 -8.45 -12.23
N LEU A 26 -29.43 -8.65 -12.81
CA LEU A 26 -28.82 -7.81 -13.84
C LEU A 26 -28.81 -8.55 -15.18
N LYS A 27 -28.80 -7.78 -16.26
CA LYS A 27 -28.59 -8.33 -17.60
C LYS A 27 -27.13 -8.76 -17.76
N GLU A 28 -26.87 -9.72 -18.65
CA GLU A 28 -25.51 -10.22 -18.89
C GLU A 28 -24.57 -9.11 -19.36
N GLU A 29 -25.03 -8.16 -20.18
CA GLU A 29 -24.19 -7.02 -20.60
C GLU A 29 -23.78 -6.13 -19.41
N GLN A 30 -24.65 -6.01 -18.40
CA GLN A 30 -24.37 -5.23 -17.19
C GLN A 30 -23.38 -5.96 -16.27
N LYS A 31 -23.51 -7.30 -16.18
CA LYS A 31 -22.55 -8.13 -15.44
C LYS A 31 -21.17 -8.07 -16.08
N GLU A 32 -21.07 -8.19 -17.40
CA GLU A 32 -19.79 -8.04 -18.12
C GLU A 32 -19.15 -6.67 -17.89
N LEU A 33 -19.96 -5.60 -17.89
CA LEU A 33 -19.46 -4.25 -17.59
C LEU A 33 -18.93 -4.15 -16.15
N LEU A 34 -19.66 -4.71 -15.19
CA LEU A 34 -19.24 -4.77 -13.79
C LEU A 34 -17.94 -5.54 -13.61
N VAL A 35 -17.80 -6.72 -14.24
CA VAL A 35 -16.54 -7.50 -14.23
C VAL A 35 -15.39 -6.65 -14.78
N LYS A 36 -15.58 -5.99 -15.92
CA LYS A 36 -14.53 -5.13 -16.51
C LYS A 36 -14.16 -3.97 -15.60
N LEU A 37 -15.13 -3.32 -14.98
CA LEU A 37 -14.90 -2.21 -14.05
C LEU A 37 -14.15 -2.67 -12.81
N ILE A 38 -14.60 -3.74 -12.15
CA ILE A 38 -14.00 -4.27 -10.93
C ILE A 38 -12.57 -4.74 -11.22
N SER A 39 -12.37 -5.52 -12.28
CA SER A 39 -11.04 -5.98 -12.71
C SER A 39 -10.11 -4.82 -13.07
N GLY A 40 -10.64 -3.76 -13.71
CA GLY A 40 -9.88 -2.55 -14.01
C GLY A 40 -9.46 -1.78 -12.75
N VAL A 41 -10.34 -1.67 -11.75
CA VAL A 41 -10.01 -1.05 -10.46
C VAL A 41 -8.95 -1.87 -9.72
N ALA A 42 -9.12 -3.20 -9.66
CA ALA A 42 -8.14 -4.09 -9.03
C ALA A 42 -6.75 -3.97 -9.68
N ALA A 43 -6.68 -3.94 -11.01
CA ALA A 43 -5.43 -3.74 -11.74
C ALA A 43 -4.77 -2.39 -11.41
N ASN A 44 -5.55 -1.30 -11.38
CA ASN A 44 -5.03 0.02 -11.01
C ASN A 44 -4.50 0.05 -9.57
N LEU A 45 -5.20 -0.58 -8.62
CA LEU A 45 -4.74 -0.68 -7.23
C LEU A 45 -3.43 -1.46 -7.14
N GLN A 46 -3.30 -2.56 -7.89
CA GLN A 46 -2.05 -3.33 -7.94
C GLN A 46 -0.90 -2.51 -8.53
N GLU A 47 -1.16 -1.73 -9.58
CA GLU A 47 -0.16 -0.84 -10.17
C GLU A 47 0.26 0.25 -9.18
N ILE A 48 -0.68 0.89 -8.49
CA ILE A 48 -0.40 1.87 -7.44
C ILE A 48 0.44 1.24 -6.32
N HIS A 49 0.05 0.06 -5.84
CA HIS A 49 0.81 -0.65 -4.82
C HIS A 49 2.24 -0.95 -5.28
N THR A 50 2.42 -1.42 -6.51
CA THR A 50 3.74 -1.68 -7.09
C THR A 50 4.58 -0.41 -7.19
N ARG A 51 3.97 0.72 -7.59
CA ARG A 51 4.65 2.01 -7.64
C ARG A 51 5.04 2.51 -6.24
N LEU A 52 4.16 2.36 -5.25
CA LEU A 52 4.44 2.72 -3.86
C LEU A 52 5.57 1.87 -3.28
N ASP A 53 5.51 0.55 -3.46
CA ASP A 53 6.57 -0.38 -3.05
C ASP A 53 7.91 -0.04 -3.74
N GLY A 54 7.86 0.33 -5.02
CA GLY A 54 9.02 0.83 -5.76
C GLY A 54 9.58 2.14 -5.20
N LEU A 55 8.73 3.06 -4.75
CA LEU A 55 9.12 4.32 -4.11
C LEU A 55 9.65 4.11 -2.68
N GLU A 56 9.09 3.18 -1.92
CA GLU A 56 9.56 2.80 -0.58
C GLU A 56 10.90 2.08 -0.63
N LYS A 57 11.12 1.26 -1.66
CA LYS A 57 12.38 0.54 -1.91
C LYS A 57 13.40 1.36 -2.65
N GLN A 58 12.99 2.42 -3.35
CA GLN A 58 13.94 3.43 -3.79
C GLN A 58 14.57 3.98 -2.52
N PRO A 59 15.90 3.88 -2.34
CA PRO A 59 16.54 4.73 -1.37
C PRO A 59 16.11 6.14 -1.77
N ALA A 60 15.42 6.85 -0.86
CA ALA A 60 15.23 8.29 -1.02
C ALA A 60 16.59 8.80 -1.49
N PRO A 61 16.69 9.42 -2.68
CA PRO A 61 17.99 9.80 -3.20
C PRO A 61 18.64 10.57 -2.06
N ALA A 62 19.72 10.01 -1.50
CA ALA A 62 20.51 10.64 -0.45
C ALA A 62 21.33 11.79 -1.06
N ALA A 63 20.73 12.47 -2.03
CA ALA A 63 21.24 13.48 -2.91
C ALA A 63 20.16 14.55 -2.94
N ASP A 64 20.48 15.69 -2.34
CA ASP A 64 19.72 16.94 -2.36
C ASP A 64 18.71 17.20 -1.25
N ASN A 65 18.85 16.60 -0.06
CA ASN A 65 18.47 17.37 1.12
C ASN A 65 19.69 18.25 1.44
N PRO A 66 19.72 19.55 1.07
CA PRO A 66 20.83 20.39 1.47
C PRO A 66 20.94 20.26 2.98
N ASP A 67 22.13 19.89 3.49
CA ASP A 67 22.37 20.02 4.92
C ASP A 67 22.03 21.47 5.25
N ILE A 68 20.88 21.69 5.90
CA ILE A 68 20.41 23.04 6.25
C ILE A 68 21.39 23.72 7.21
N TYR A 69 22.36 22.95 7.72
CA TYR A 69 23.47 23.39 8.53
C TYR A 69 24.79 23.47 7.73
N SER A 70 24.80 23.21 6.42
CA SER A 70 25.97 23.43 5.58
C SER A 70 26.30 24.92 5.56
N GLY A 71 27.41 25.29 6.22
CA GLY A 71 27.80 26.68 6.45
C GLY A 71 27.82 27.09 7.92
N LEU A 72 27.26 26.29 8.84
CA LEU A 72 27.40 26.50 10.28
C LEU A 72 28.66 25.83 10.81
N SER A 73 29.35 26.50 11.73
CA SER A 73 30.41 25.88 12.52
C SER A 73 29.83 24.77 13.43
N PRO A 74 30.64 23.78 13.86
CA PRO A 74 30.16 22.70 14.73
C PRO A 74 29.42 23.19 15.98
N ASP A 75 29.89 24.27 16.60
CA ASP A 75 29.26 24.88 17.77
C ASP A 75 27.88 25.48 17.44
N GLN A 76 27.74 26.12 16.28
CA GLN A 76 26.47 26.66 15.81
C GLN A 76 25.46 25.55 15.48
N LYS A 77 25.94 24.44 14.90
CA LYS A 77 25.09 23.24 14.69
C LYS A 77 24.56 22.72 16.02
N TYR A 78 25.43 22.62 17.02
CA TYR A 78 25.06 22.13 18.35
C TYR A 78 24.00 23.01 19.02
N GLN A 79 24.13 24.34 18.93
CA GLN A 79 23.15 25.27 19.49
C GLN A 79 21.77 25.16 18.81
N VAL A 80 21.73 24.99 17.49
CA VAL A 80 20.46 24.82 16.77
C VAL A 80 19.78 23.48 17.11
N LEU A 81 20.57 22.43 17.31
CA LEU A 81 20.04 21.13 17.74
C LEU A 81 19.49 21.17 19.17
N LEU A 82 20.15 21.88 20.08
CA LEU A 82 19.64 22.09 21.45
C LEU A 82 18.36 22.92 21.50
N ALA A 83 18.23 23.95 20.66
CA ALA A 83 17.04 24.80 20.62
C ALA A 83 15.80 24.11 20.01
N LYS A 84 15.98 22.97 19.34
CA LYS A 84 14.90 22.19 18.70
C LYS A 84 14.34 21.08 19.62
N ALA A 85 15.06 20.72 20.68
CA ALA A 85 14.64 19.72 21.68
C ALA A 85 13.73 20.35 22.76
#